data_AF-K1TKS6-F1
#
_entry.id   AF-K1TKS6-F1
#
_cell.length_a   1.000
_cell.length_b   1.000
_cell.length_c   1.000
_cell.angle_alpha   90.00
_cell.angle_beta   90.00
_cell.angle_gamma   90.00
#
_symmetry.space_group_name_H-M   'P 1'
#
loop_
_entity.id
_entity.type
_entity.pdbx_description
1 polymer ?
#
loop_
_entity_poly.entity_id
_entity_poly.type
_entity_poly.pdbx_seq_one_letter_code
_entity_poly.pdbx_strand_id
1 'polypeptide(L)' 'MAEQRIQKVLSDQGVCSRRAAEKLIDEGRVKVNGHPVTLGDKMDPDFDKVSIDGKSVRIVRKRQYTYLML' A
#
# COMPACT_ATOMS: atom_id res chain seq x y z
N MET A 1 -5.58 -12.71 -5.86
CA MET A 1 -4.36 -12.86 -6.69
C MET A 1 -4.23 -11.66 -7.63
N ALA A 2 -4.22 -10.45 -7.07
CA ALA A 2 -3.84 -9.27 -7.82
C ALA A 2 -2.90 -8.49 -6.91
N GLU A 3 -1.62 -8.86 -7.00
CA GLU A 3 -0.55 -8.21 -6.25
C GLU A 3 -0.47 -6.74 -6.71
N GLN A 4 -0.65 -5.82 -5.78
CA GLN A 4 -0.52 -4.40 -6.04
C GLN A 4 0.74 -3.86 -5.39
N ARG A 5 1.42 -2.97 -6.12
CA ARG A 5 2.55 -2.22 -5.59
C ARG A 5 2.17 -1.49 -4.32
N ILE A 6 2.95 -1.66 -3.26
CA ILE A 6 2.66 -1.11 -1.94
C ILE A 6 2.46 0.41 -1.98
N GLN A 7 3.29 1.13 -2.76
CA GLN A 7 3.15 2.58 -2.96
C GLN A 7 1.83 2.99 -3.63
N LYS A 8 1.28 2.13 -4.51
CA LYS A 8 -0.04 2.36 -5.12
C LYS A 8 -1.13 2.11 -4.10
N VAL A 9 -1.05 1.01 -3.35
CA VAL A 9 -2.02 0.66 -2.30
C VAL A 9 -2.09 1.76 -1.26
N LEU A 10 -0.95 2.19 -0.71
CA LEU A 10 -0.88 3.25 0.31
C LEU A 10 -1.47 4.58 -0.18
N SER A 11 -1.20 4.94 -1.44
CA SER A 11 -1.77 6.13 -2.05
C SER A 11 -3.27 6.02 -2.30
N ASP A 12 -3.76 4.86 -2.71
CA ASP A 12 -5.19 4.61 -2.98
C ASP A 12 -6.02 4.60 -1.69
N GLN A 13 -5.42 4.11 -0.60
CA GLN A 13 -5.99 4.17 0.75
C GLN A 13 -6.00 5.58 1.37
N GLY A 14 -5.37 6.56 0.72
CA GLY A 14 -5.26 7.92 1.26
C GLY A 14 -4.37 8.01 2.51
N VAL A 15 -3.50 7.02 2.72
CA VAL A 15 -2.60 6.95 3.88
C VAL A 15 -1.50 7.99 3.75
N CYS A 16 -0.92 8.08 2.55
CA CYS A 16 0.11 9.05 2.21
C CYS A 16 0.22 9.19 0.68
N SER A 17 0.95 10.21 0.20
CA SER A 17 1.25 10.34 -1.23
C SER A 17 2.19 9.24 -1.70
N ARG A 18 2.22 8.92 -3.01
CA ARG A 18 3.15 7.91 -3.56
C ARG A 18 4.61 8.14 -3.13
N ARG A 19 5.09 9.39 -3.19
CA ARG A 19 6.46 9.75 -2.78
C ARG A 19 6.69 9.58 -1.28
N ALA A 20 5.70 9.90 -0.46
CA ALA A 20 5.79 9.70 0.99
C ALA A 20 5.80 8.20 1.33
N ALA A 21 5.00 7.39 0.63
CA ALA A 21 5.03 5.94 0.75
C ALA A 21 6.41 5.39 0.42
N GLU A 22 7.01 5.85 -0.67
CA GLU A 22 8.37 5.45 -1.08
C GLU A 22 9.40 5.76 0.02
N LYS A 23 9.35 6.96 0.59
CA LYS A 23 10.25 7.37 1.67
C LYS A 23 10.07 6.52 2.94
N LEU A 24 8.83 6.21 3.33
CA LEU A 24 8.55 5.37 4.49
C LEU A 24 9.03 3.93 4.31
N ILE A 25 8.96 3.41 3.08
CA ILE A 25 9.47 2.09 2.73
C ILE A 25 11.01 2.10 2.76
N ASP A 26 11.64 3.13 2.19
CA ASP A 26 13.10 3.31 2.20
C ASP A 26 13.67 3.46 3.63
N GLU A 27 12.93 4.16 4.51
CA GLU A 27 13.22 4.25 5.95
C GLU A 27 12.96 2.92 6.71
N GLY A 28 12.44 1.87 6.06
CA GLY A 28 12.13 0.59 6.71
C GLY A 28 10.96 0.65 7.69
N ARG A 29 10.13 1.69 7.62
CA ARG A 29 9.00 1.92 8.55
C ARG A 29 7.74 1.18 8.13
N VAL A 30 7.68 0.68 6.89
CA VAL A 30 6.56 -0.09 6.37
C VAL A 30 6.84 -1.58 6.53
N LYS A 31 5.89 -2.30 7.12
CA LYS A 31 5.92 -3.76 7.29
C LYS A 31 4.64 -4.35 6.73
N VAL A 32 4.75 -5.44 5.99
CA VAL A 32 3.62 -6.23 5.50
C VAL A 32 3.63 -7.57 6.21
N ASN A 33 2.53 -7.91 6.88
CA ASN A 33 2.41 -9.10 7.73
C ASN A 33 3.55 -9.26 8.76
N GLY A 34 4.13 -8.14 9.21
CA GLY A 34 5.27 -8.12 10.14
C GLY A 34 6.65 -8.18 9.47
N HIS A 35 6.73 -8.42 8.17
CA HIS A 35 7.97 -8.40 7.42
C HIS A 35 8.27 -7.01 6.85
N PRO A 36 9.49 -6.47 7.02
CA PRO A 36 9.87 -5.22 6.36
C PRO A 36 9.85 -5.42 4.84
N VAL A 37 9.34 -4.41 4.14
CA VAL A 37 9.23 -4.41 2.67
C VAL A 37 10.15 -3.35 2.06
N THR A 38 10.46 -3.51 0.79
CA THR A 38 11.34 -2.63 0.03
C THR A 38 10.61 -1.95 -1.13
N LEU A 39 11.25 -0.93 -1.70
CA LEU A 39 10.71 -0.15 -2.80
C LEU A 39 10.43 -1.02 -4.02
N GLY A 40 9.15 -1.08 -4.42
CA GLY A 40 8.73 -1.88 -5.56
C GLY A 40 8.12 -3.23 -5.20
N ASP A 41 8.15 -3.61 -3.92
CA ASP A 41 7.43 -4.78 -3.44
C ASP A 41 5.93 -4.66 -3.72
N LYS A 42 5.33 -5.82 -3.92
CA LYS A 42 3.90 -5.97 -4.12
C LYS A 42 3.31 -6.70 -2.93
N MET A 43 2.07 -6.37 -2.63
CA MET A 43 1.28 -7.01 -1.60
C MET A 43 -0.11 -7.34 -2.16
N ASP A 44 -0.77 -8.35 -1.62
CA ASP A 44 -2.17 -8.60 -1.91
C ASP A 44 -3.04 -7.81 -0.91
N PRO A 45 -3.71 -6.72 -1.33
CA PRO A 45 -4.49 -5.87 -0.42
C PRO A 45 -5.71 -6.56 0.20
N ASP A 46 -6.10 -7.75 -0.25
CA ASP A 46 -7.20 -8.51 0.33
C ASP A 46 -6.78 -9.39 1.51
N PHE A 47 -5.52 -9.83 1.53
CA PHE A 47 -5.00 -10.77 2.54
C PHE A 47 -3.92 -10.14 3.42
N ASP A 48 -3.11 -9.25 2.86
CA ASP A 48 -1.95 -8.70 3.54
C ASP A 48 -2.30 -7.48 4.39
N LYS A 49 -1.71 -7.45 5.58
CA LYS A 49 -1.82 -6.32 6.53
C LYS A 49 -0.58 -5.45 6.46
N VAL A 50 -0.79 -4.17 6.21
CA VAL A 50 0.29 -3.17 6.24
C VAL A 50 0.32 -2.51 7.61
N SER A 51 1.50 -2.40 8.18
CA SER A 51 1.78 -1.64 9.39
C SER A 51 2.86 -0.63 9.10
N ILE A 52 2.59 0.64 9.43
CA ILE A 52 3.54 1.74 9.26
C ILE A 52 3.86 2.27 10.63
N ASP A 53 5.13 2.24 11.03
CA ASP A 53 5.58 2.78 12.32
C ASP A 53 4.80 2.20 13.52
N GLY A 54 4.51 0.90 13.46
CA GLY A 54 3.71 0.19 14.47
C GLY A 54 2.19 0.45 14.41
N LYS A 55 1.71 1.33 13.52
CA LYS A 55 0.27 1.55 13.27
C LYS A 55 -0.20 0.67 12.13
N SER A 56 -1.07 -0.29 12.43
CA SER A 56 -1.72 -1.10 11.39
C SER A 56 -2.67 -0.23 10.57
N VAL A 57 -2.43 -0.21 9.27
CA VAL A 57 -3.24 0.51 8.29
C VAL A 57 -4.27 -0.46 7.73
N ARG A 58 -5.55 -0.10 7.86
CA ARG A 58 -6.62 -0.87 7.27
C ARG A 58 -6.70 -0.57 5.77
N ILE A 59 -6.34 -1.56 4.96
CA ILE A 59 -6.49 -1.49 3.51
C ILE A 59 -7.92 -1.93 3.15
N VAL A 60 -8.64 -1.08 2.45
CA VAL A 60 -10.00 -1.33 1.95
C VAL A 60 -9.96 -1.19 0.43
N ARG A 61 -10.20 -2.28 -0.32
CA ARG A 61 -10.32 -2.17 -1.79
C ARG A 61 -11.41 -1.16 -2.14
N LYS A 62 -11.02 0.03 -2.58
CA LYS A 62 -11.92 0.90 -3.33
C LYS A 62 -12.06 0.28 -4.72
N ARG A 63 -13.28 -0.09 -5.09
CA ARG A 63 -13.61 -0.37 -6.49
C ARG A 63 -13.33 0.90 -7.28
N GLN A 64 -12.23 0.92 -8.03
CA GLN A 64 -11.95 2.00 -8.98
C GLN A 64 -12.98 1.89 -10.10
N TYR A 65 -14.00 2.74 -10.05
CA TYR A 65 -14.88 2.98 -11.19
C TYR A 65 -14.04 3.72 -12.24
N THR A 66 -13.60 3.00 -13.26
CA THR A 66 -13.02 3.63 -14.46
C THR A 66 -14.15 4.34 -15.19
N TYR A 67 -14.15 5.66 -15.16
CA TYR A 67 -15.05 6.47 -15.97
C TYR A 67 -14.53 6.43 -17.42
N LEU A 68 -15.15 5.61 -18.26
CA LEU A 68 -14.99 5.68 -19.71
C LEU A 68 -15.97 6.75 -20.21
N MET A 69 -15.43 7.87 -20.70
CA MET A 69 -16.23 8.87 -21.40
C MET A 69 -16.34 8.44 -22.86
N LEU A 70 -17.58 8.27 -23.32
CA LEU A 70 -17.97 7.79 -24.65
C LEU A 70 -18.33 8.98 -25.54
#